data_AF-A0A7R9XQV4-F1
#
_entry.id   AF-A0A7R9XQV4-F1
#
_cell.length_a   1.000
_cell.length_b   1.000
_cell.length_c   1.000
_cell.angle_alpha   90.00
_cell.angle_beta   90.00
_cell.angle_gamma   90.00
#
_symmetry.space_group_name_H-M   'P 1'
#
loop_
_entity.id
_entity.type
_entity.pdbx_description
1 polymer ?
#
loop_
_entity_poly.entity_id
_entity_poly.type
_entity_poly.pdbx_seq_one_letter_code
_entity_poly.pdbx_strand_id
1 'polypeptide(L)'
;MVAPDALARRVDRARRSDASTWTRARAALRRRPRVWLAVLGECFDVSAGRRFYAGDGDYATCFAGRDASRAFATGDFSESGCVSDVSGLTDGELAAIRGWRDFMRDKYRAAGVLANGEFYDAETGAATALTLEIRARLERYDAGAAAREQRARMFPDCDSTSDGDFVDVRCREDDSGPRYPRNETTTDAEGRASSRCACYGDLGVSDARRAYPGCDLTSTRCRAPLGAGVG
;
A
#
# COMPACT_ATOMS: atom_id res chain seq x y z
N MET A 1 -7.55 -26.67 -76.36
CA MET A 1 -6.62 -27.50 -75.56
C MET A 1 -5.53 -26.59 -75.04
N VAL A 2 -5.61 -26.22 -73.77
CA VAL A 2 -4.81 -25.15 -73.17
C VAL A 2 -3.37 -25.64 -72.92
N ALA A 3 -2.46 -24.83 -73.43
CA ALA A 3 -1.03 -25.03 -73.55
C ALA A 3 -0.29 -24.73 -72.22
N PRO A 4 1.02 -25.07 -72.15
CA PRO A 4 1.75 -25.41 -70.93
C PRO A 4 2.39 -24.17 -70.27
N ASP A 5 1.89 -23.67 -69.13
CA ASP A 5 2.63 -22.57 -68.44
C ASP A 5 2.19 -22.16 -67.02
N ALA A 6 1.51 -23.03 -66.26
CA ALA A 6 0.77 -22.55 -65.09
C ALA A 6 1.46 -22.67 -63.71
N LEU A 7 2.57 -23.40 -63.55
CA LEU A 7 3.10 -23.69 -62.20
C LEU A 7 4.53 -23.22 -61.90
N ALA A 8 5.42 -23.08 -62.89
CA ALA A 8 6.80 -22.59 -62.65
C ALA A 8 6.92 -21.05 -62.62
N ARG A 9 5.98 -20.31 -63.21
CA ARG A 9 5.97 -18.83 -63.17
C ARG A 9 5.35 -18.24 -61.89
N ARG A 10 4.80 -19.07 -60.99
CA ARG A 10 4.21 -18.61 -59.72
C ARG A 10 5.19 -18.54 -58.56
N VAL A 11 6.31 -19.27 -58.60
CA VAL A 11 7.28 -19.28 -57.49
C VAL A 11 8.43 -18.28 -57.71
N ASP A 12 8.78 -17.95 -58.96
CA ASP A 12 9.89 -17.03 -59.24
C ASP A 12 9.45 -15.56 -59.50
N ARG A 13 8.15 -15.31 -59.74
CA ARG A 13 7.58 -13.93 -59.76
C ARG A 13 7.23 -13.42 -58.36
N ALA A 14 7.09 -14.29 -57.37
CA ALA A 14 6.88 -13.92 -55.97
C ALA A 14 8.18 -13.51 -55.24
N ARG A 15 9.35 -13.71 -55.86
CA ARG A 15 10.67 -13.38 -55.29
C ARG A 15 11.40 -12.21 -55.96
N ARG A 16 10.86 -11.61 -57.04
CA ARG A 16 11.60 -10.62 -57.86
C ARG A 16 10.85 -9.35 -58.29
N SER A 17 9.74 -9.03 -57.65
CA SER A 17 9.16 -7.69 -57.65
C SER A 17 8.34 -7.60 -56.38
N ASP A 18 8.91 -7.11 -55.28
CA ASP A 18 8.84 -5.68 -55.04
C ASP A 18 9.86 -5.29 -53.95
N ALA A 19 11.06 -4.91 -54.39
CA ALA A 19 12.05 -4.24 -53.56
C ALA A 19 11.81 -2.72 -53.50
N SER A 20 10.57 -2.24 -53.73
CA SER A 20 10.30 -0.82 -53.94
C SER A 20 9.01 -0.27 -53.34
N THR A 21 8.05 -1.07 -52.87
CA THR A 21 6.88 -0.53 -52.17
C THR A 21 7.10 -0.49 -50.66
N TRP A 22 7.97 0.44 -50.27
CA TRP A 22 8.04 0.99 -48.92
C TRP A 22 6.73 1.70 -48.60
N THR A 23 5.71 0.97 -48.16
CA THR A 23 4.47 1.61 -47.68
C THR A 23 4.75 2.34 -46.37
N ARG A 24 4.28 3.59 -46.27
CA ARG A 24 4.30 4.46 -45.06
C ARG A 24 3.81 3.77 -43.76
N ALA A 25 3.23 2.58 -43.85
CA ALA A 25 2.78 1.75 -42.73
C ALA A 25 3.92 1.29 -41.78
N ARG A 26 5.17 1.14 -42.24
CA ARG A 26 6.29 0.80 -41.34
C ARG A 26 6.98 2.01 -40.70
N ALA A 27 6.94 3.17 -41.34
CA ALA A 27 7.34 4.44 -40.71
C ALA A 27 6.33 4.88 -39.63
N ALA A 28 5.12 4.29 -39.64
CA ALA A 28 4.12 4.40 -38.60
C ALA A 28 4.13 3.21 -37.62
N LEU A 29 5.30 2.62 -37.33
CA LEU A 29 5.55 2.15 -35.96
C LEU A 29 5.55 3.40 -35.07
N ARG A 30 4.35 3.98 -34.85
CA ARG A 30 4.09 4.97 -33.81
C ARG A 30 4.49 4.26 -32.53
N ARG A 31 5.75 4.42 -32.12
CA ARG A 31 6.18 4.05 -30.79
C ARG A 31 5.23 4.84 -29.90
N ARG A 32 4.25 4.15 -29.31
CA ARG A 32 3.32 4.76 -28.36
C ARG A 32 4.22 5.49 -27.36
N PRO A 33 4.00 6.80 -27.12
CA PRO A 33 4.88 7.57 -26.25
C PRO A 33 4.93 6.87 -24.89
N ARG A 34 6.13 6.71 -24.33
CA ARG A 34 6.28 6.07 -23.03
C ARG A 34 5.52 6.88 -21.97
N VAL A 35 4.97 6.17 -21.01
CA VAL A 35 4.31 6.79 -19.85
C VAL A 35 5.19 6.51 -18.65
N TRP A 36 5.53 7.57 -17.94
CA TRP A 36 6.35 7.51 -16.74
C TRP A 36 5.50 7.89 -15.54
N LEU A 37 5.89 7.42 -14.37
CA LEU A 37 5.29 7.77 -13.08
C LEU A 37 6.41 7.77 -12.06
N ALA A 38 6.44 8.75 -11.16
CA ALA A 38 7.32 8.75 -10.02
C ALA A 38 6.55 8.55 -8.70
N VAL A 39 7.15 7.79 -7.78
CA VAL A 39 6.66 7.63 -6.39
C VAL A 39 7.86 7.74 -5.45
N LEU A 40 7.81 8.69 -4.52
CA LEU A 40 8.92 9.09 -3.65
C LEU A 40 10.21 9.31 -4.45
N GLY A 41 10.10 9.99 -5.59
CA GLY A 41 11.21 10.27 -6.50
C GLY A 41 11.74 9.09 -7.30
N GLU A 42 11.23 7.87 -7.14
CA GLU A 42 11.62 6.73 -7.98
C GLU A 42 10.73 6.64 -9.22
N CYS A 43 11.35 6.62 -10.40
CA CYS A 43 10.65 6.62 -11.68
C CYS A 43 10.42 5.21 -12.23
N PHE A 44 9.24 4.97 -12.79
CA PHE A 44 8.83 3.70 -13.38
C PHE A 44 8.29 3.88 -14.81
N ASP A 45 8.63 2.95 -15.71
CA ASP A 45 8.00 2.85 -17.04
C ASP A 45 6.65 2.13 -16.92
N VAL A 46 5.58 2.92 -16.81
CA VAL A 46 4.20 2.40 -16.69
C VAL A 46 3.52 2.22 -18.05
N SER A 47 4.28 2.19 -19.15
CA SER A 47 3.73 2.01 -20.50
C SER A 47 2.96 0.70 -20.67
N ALA A 48 3.32 -0.36 -19.94
CA ALA A 48 2.56 -1.62 -19.92
C ALA A 48 1.17 -1.45 -19.27
N GLY A 49 1.03 -0.49 -18.36
CA GLY A 49 -0.21 -0.10 -17.69
C GLY A 49 -0.95 1.04 -18.38
N ARG A 50 -0.65 1.37 -19.64
CA ARG A 50 -1.16 2.57 -20.35
C ARG A 50 -2.66 2.82 -20.23
N ARG A 51 -3.48 1.76 -20.16
CA ARG A 51 -4.94 1.89 -20.01
C ARG A 51 -5.37 2.63 -18.73
N PHE A 52 -4.49 2.70 -17.73
CA PHE A 52 -4.72 3.39 -16.46
C PHE A 52 -4.05 4.78 -16.44
N TYR A 53 -2.84 4.88 -16.97
CA TYR A 53 -1.99 6.08 -16.83
C TYR A 53 -1.96 6.96 -18.09
N ALA A 54 -2.77 6.69 -19.10
CA ALA A 54 -2.86 7.55 -20.28
C ALA A 54 -4.31 7.72 -20.72
N GLY A 55 -4.61 8.90 -21.27
CA GLY A 55 -5.96 9.32 -21.63
C GLY A 55 -6.41 10.49 -20.75
N ASP A 56 -7.71 10.76 -20.76
CA ASP A 56 -8.28 12.02 -20.27
C ASP A 56 -9.05 11.86 -18.94
N GLY A 57 -8.60 10.95 -18.06
CA GLY A 57 -9.21 10.75 -16.73
C GLY A 57 -8.33 11.29 -15.62
N ASP A 58 -8.94 11.74 -14.51
CA ASP A 58 -8.24 12.39 -13.38
C ASP A 58 -7.03 11.58 -12.90
N TYR A 59 -7.18 10.26 -12.76
CA TYR A 59 -6.09 9.36 -12.40
C TYR A 59 -4.95 9.39 -13.43
N ALA A 60 -5.26 9.33 -14.73
CA ALA A 60 -4.24 9.40 -15.78
C ALA A 60 -3.54 10.77 -15.79
N THR A 61 -4.30 11.86 -15.68
CA THR A 61 -3.79 13.24 -15.65
C THR A 61 -2.91 13.51 -14.43
N CYS A 62 -3.27 12.93 -13.28
CA CYS A 62 -2.54 13.07 -12.03
C CYS A 62 -1.16 12.40 -12.07
N PHE A 63 -1.10 11.20 -12.64
CA PHE A 63 0.04 10.31 -12.50
C PHE A 63 0.98 10.28 -13.71
N ALA A 64 0.48 10.60 -14.91
CA ALA A 64 1.28 10.57 -16.13
C ALA A 64 2.39 11.64 -16.11
N GLY A 65 3.64 11.18 -16.05
CA GLY A 65 4.83 12.02 -16.13
C GLY A 65 5.08 12.89 -14.89
N ARG A 66 4.44 12.57 -13.76
CA ARG A 66 4.54 13.33 -12.51
C ARG A 66 5.01 12.46 -11.35
N ASP A 67 5.58 13.11 -10.35
CA ASP A 67 5.61 12.57 -9.00
C ASP A 67 4.36 13.08 -8.28
N ALA A 68 3.42 12.17 -8.03
CA ALA A 68 2.18 12.43 -7.32
C ALA A 68 2.12 11.57 -6.05
N SER A 69 3.24 11.51 -5.32
CA SER A 69 3.38 10.74 -4.09
C SER A 69 2.25 10.98 -3.11
N ARG A 70 1.82 12.24 -2.90
CA ARG A 70 0.73 12.58 -1.98
C ARG A 70 -0.59 11.91 -2.36
N ALA A 71 -0.94 11.88 -3.64
CA ALA A 71 -2.19 11.30 -4.13
C ALA A 71 -2.33 9.80 -3.80
N PHE A 72 -1.22 9.07 -3.63
CA PHE A 72 -1.27 7.66 -3.22
C PHE A 72 -1.71 7.45 -1.77
N ALA A 73 -1.45 8.42 -0.88
CA ALA A 73 -1.94 8.39 0.49
C ALA A 73 -3.36 8.94 0.60
N THR A 74 -3.63 10.07 -0.04
CA THR A 74 -4.87 10.83 0.17
C THR A 74 -6.03 10.38 -0.70
N GLY A 75 -5.74 9.76 -1.86
CA GLY A 75 -6.75 9.49 -2.89
C GLY A 75 -7.27 10.75 -3.60
N ASP A 76 -6.63 11.90 -3.39
CA ASP A 76 -6.96 13.15 -4.07
C ASP A 76 -6.23 13.24 -5.43
N PHE A 77 -6.99 13.14 -6.52
CA PHE A 77 -6.49 13.24 -7.89
C PHE A 77 -6.71 14.62 -8.53
N SER A 78 -7.07 15.62 -7.74
CA SER A 78 -7.09 17.02 -8.17
C SER A 78 -5.67 17.60 -8.24
N GLU A 79 -5.51 18.78 -8.84
CA GLU A 79 -4.20 19.43 -8.95
C GLU A 79 -3.50 19.64 -7.59
N SER A 80 -4.25 19.83 -6.50
CA SER A 80 -3.68 19.97 -5.15
C SER A 80 -3.18 18.65 -4.56
N GLY A 81 -3.75 17.52 -4.96
CA GLY A 81 -3.34 16.20 -4.51
C GLY A 81 -2.21 15.59 -5.35
N CYS A 82 -2.14 15.95 -6.63
CA CYS A 82 -1.17 15.42 -7.61
C CYS A 82 0.20 16.10 -7.52
N VAL A 83 0.78 16.08 -6.33
CA VAL A 83 2.07 16.71 -5.99
C VAL A 83 3.02 15.73 -5.31
N SER A 84 4.32 16.03 -5.37
CA SER A 84 5.38 15.26 -4.70
C SER A 84 5.46 15.52 -3.21
N ASP A 85 5.00 16.70 -2.75
CA ASP A 85 5.11 17.11 -1.36
C ASP A 85 4.34 16.17 -0.42
N VAL A 86 5.09 15.56 0.51
CA VAL A 86 4.57 14.65 1.54
C VAL A 86 4.58 15.28 2.94
N SER A 87 4.78 16.59 3.05
CA SER A 87 4.74 17.31 4.32
C SER A 87 3.37 17.17 4.99
N GLY A 88 3.37 17.04 6.32
CA GLY A 88 2.14 16.89 7.11
C GLY A 88 1.41 15.54 6.99
N LEU A 89 1.87 14.62 6.13
CA LEU A 89 1.35 13.25 6.13
C LEU A 89 1.76 12.52 7.41
N THR A 90 0.88 11.67 7.90
CA THR A 90 1.13 10.76 9.03
C THR A 90 2.11 9.64 8.64
N ASP A 91 2.68 8.97 9.64
CA ASP A 91 3.58 7.83 9.38
C ASP A 91 2.87 6.66 8.67
N GLY A 92 1.58 6.47 8.94
CA GLY A 92 0.75 5.47 8.25
C GLY A 92 0.50 5.81 6.78
N GLU A 93 0.27 7.09 6.47
CA GLU A 93 0.14 7.56 5.08
C GLU A 93 1.46 7.43 4.31
N LEU A 94 2.59 7.77 4.92
CA LEU A 94 3.91 7.51 4.33
C LEU A 94 4.14 6.01 4.08
N ALA A 95 3.73 5.15 5.01
CA ALA A 95 3.81 3.70 4.85
C ALA A 95 2.95 3.21 3.68
N ALA A 96 1.78 3.82 3.45
CA ALA A 96 0.94 3.54 2.29
C ALA A 96 1.62 3.94 0.97
N ILE A 97 2.23 5.13 0.90
CA ILE A 97 2.99 5.57 -0.29
C ILE A 97 4.18 4.64 -0.55
N ARG A 98 4.92 4.25 0.50
CA ARG A 98 5.99 3.24 0.41
C ARG A 98 5.46 1.93 -0.20
N GLY A 99 4.31 1.44 0.27
CA GLY A 99 3.68 0.24 -0.27
C GLY A 99 3.35 0.37 -1.77
N TRP A 100 2.83 1.52 -2.19
CA TRP A 100 2.61 1.81 -3.61
C TRP A 100 3.90 1.84 -4.43
N ARG A 101 4.96 2.48 -3.91
CA ARG A 101 6.27 2.48 -4.56
C ARG A 101 6.82 1.06 -4.75
N ASP A 102 6.70 0.22 -3.74
CA ASP A 102 7.18 -1.17 -3.79
C ASP A 102 6.34 -1.99 -4.78
N PHE A 103 5.02 -1.82 -4.79
CA PHE A 103 4.15 -2.37 -5.82
C PHE A 103 4.55 -1.93 -7.24
N MET A 104 4.90 -0.64 -7.44
CA MET A 104 5.36 -0.15 -8.73
C MET A 104 6.68 -0.79 -9.14
N ARG A 105 7.60 -1.00 -8.19
CA ARG A 105 8.88 -1.69 -8.43
C ARG A 105 8.68 -3.13 -8.87
N ASP A 106 7.74 -3.84 -8.25
CA ASP A 106 7.45 -5.24 -8.59
C ASP A 106 6.73 -5.36 -9.93
N LYS A 107 5.85 -4.40 -10.25
CA LYS A 107 4.98 -4.46 -11.43
C LYS A 107 5.56 -3.85 -12.70
N TYR A 108 6.37 -2.79 -12.56
CA TYR A 108 6.86 -2.00 -13.68
C TYR A 108 8.38 -1.91 -13.68
N ARG A 109 8.94 -1.62 -14.85
CA ARG A 109 10.38 -1.46 -14.99
C ARG A 109 10.83 -0.16 -14.31
N ALA A 110 11.72 -0.26 -13.33
CA ALA A 110 12.41 0.90 -12.76
C ALA A 110 13.22 1.64 -13.84
N ALA A 111 13.11 2.97 -13.81
CA ALA A 111 13.66 3.89 -14.81
C ALA A 111 14.72 4.84 -14.23
N GLY A 112 14.98 4.77 -12.93
CA GLY A 112 15.91 5.64 -12.21
C GLY A 112 15.20 6.49 -11.16
N VAL A 113 15.80 7.63 -10.83
CA VAL A 113 15.22 8.64 -9.92
C VAL A 113 14.88 9.91 -10.68
N LEU A 114 13.91 10.67 -10.17
CA LEU A 114 13.46 11.91 -10.77
C LEU A 114 14.52 12.99 -10.59
N ALA A 115 15.06 13.49 -11.70
CA ALA A 115 16.00 14.60 -11.69
C ALA A 115 15.33 15.88 -11.16
N ASN A 116 16.07 16.65 -10.35
CA ASN A 116 15.60 17.88 -9.71
C ASN A 116 14.33 17.69 -8.83
N GLY A 117 14.10 16.47 -8.33
CA GLY A 117 13.05 16.19 -7.36
C GLY A 117 13.52 16.41 -5.91
N GLU A 118 12.59 16.32 -4.96
CA GLU A 118 12.86 16.57 -3.53
C GLU A 118 13.53 15.39 -2.83
N PHE A 119 13.47 14.19 -3.42
CA PHE A 119 13.86 12.93 -2.77
C PHE A 119 15.30 12.50 -3.07
N TYR A 120 15.83 12.83 -4.24
CA TYR A 120 17.17 12.41 -4.67
C TYR A 120 17.92 13.57 -5.32
N ASP A 121 19.20 13.66 -5.02
CA ASP A 121 20.10 14.62 -5.65
C ASP A 121 20.27 14.29 -7.14
N ALA A 122 20.16 15.30 -8.00
CA ALA A 122 20.11 15.12 -9.45
C ALA A 122 21.45 14.68 -10.06
N GLU A 123 22.57 15.03 -9.43
CA GLU A 123 23.92 14.76 -9.95
C GLU A 123 24.46 13.43 -9.43
N THR A 124 24.24 13.16 -8.15
CA THR A 124 24.81 12.01 -7.43
C THR A 124 23.82 10.85 -7.30
N GLY A 125 22.52 11.11 -7.43
CA GLY A 125 21.46 10.14 -7.12
C GLY A 125 21.35 9.81 -5.62
N ALA A 126 22.06 10.54 -4.75
CA ALA A 126 22.03 10.31 -3.31
C ALA A 126 20.68 10.71 -2.70
N ALA A 127 20.28 10.02 -1.62
CA ALA A 127 19.08 10.37 -0.86
C ALA A 127 19.25 11.76 -0.21
N THR A 128 18.24 12.62 -0.36
CA THR A 128 18.19 13.93 0.30
C THR A 128 17.89 13.78 1.80
N ALA A 129 18.04 14.89 2.55
CA ALA A 129 17.63 14.94 3.96
C ALA A 129 16.17 14.54 4.16
N LEU A 130 15.27 14.96 3.27
CA LEU A 130 13.86 14.56 3.28
C LEU A 130 13.71 13.04 3.16
N THR A 131 14.41 12.40 2.22
CA THR A 131 14.35 10.95 2.04
C THR A 131 14.88 10.19 3.25
N LEU A 132 15.95 10.70 3.89
CA LEU A 132 16.48 10.10 5.11
C LEU A 132 15.50 10.25 6.29
N GLU A 133 14.84 11.41 6.40
CA GLU A 133 13.79 11.64 7.41
C GLU A 133 12.60 10.68 7.22
N ILE A 134 12.10 10.56 5.99
CA ILE A 134 11.00 9.65 5.65
C ILE A 134 11.38 8.20 6.00
N ARG A 135 12.60 7.77 5.67
CA ARG A 135 13.10 6.43 6.04
C ARG A 135 13.10 6.22 7.55
N ALA A 136 13.61 7.19 8.32
CA ALA A 136 13.62 7.09 9.78
C ALA A 136 12.19 7.06 10.38
N ARG A 137 11.24 7.81 9.82
CA ARG A 137 9.81 7.75 10.21
C ARG A 137 9.21 6.38 9.94
N LEU A 138 9.47 5.83 8.76
CA LEU A 138 9.01 4.52 8.33
C LEU A 138 9.60 3.38 9.19
N GLU A 139 10.87 3.45 9.56
CA GLU A 139 11.50 2.49 10.47
C GLU A 139 10.84 2.50 11.85
N ARG A 140 10.52 3.67 12.40
CA ARG A 140 9.77 3.79 13.66
C ARG A 140 8.36 3.22 13.54
N TYR A 141 7.67 3.51 12.43
CA TYR A 141 6.35 2.98 12.15
C TYR A 141 6.35 1.44 12.11
N ASP A 142 7.31 0.85 11.41
CA ASP A 142 7.45 -0.60 11.28
C ASP A 142 7.80 -1.26 12.62
N ALA A 143 8.70 -0.66 13.39
CA ALA A 143 9.02 -1.12 14.74
C ALA A 143 7.76 -1.12 15.64
N GLY A 144 6.96 -0.05 15.58
CA GLY A 144 5.69 0.04 16.30
C GLY A 144 4.64 -0.96 15.82
N ALA A 145 4.58 -1.24 14.52
CA ALA A 145 3.71 -2.29 13.95
C ALA A 145 4.14 -3.69 14.44
N ALA A 146 5.43 -4.00 14.39
CA ALA A 146 5.97 -5.27 14.88
C ALA A 146 5.71 -5.49 16.37
N ALA A 147 5.88 -4.44 17.20
CA ALA A 147 5.56 -4.51 18.62
C ALA A 147 4.06 -4.76 18.87
N ARG A 148 3.18 -4.09 18.11
CA ARG A 148 1.71 -4.32 18.16
C ARG A 148 1.36 -5.75 17.76
N GLU A 149 1.96 -6.27 16.70
CA GLU A 149 1.73 -7.65 16.26
C GLU A 149 2.22 -8.68 17.29
N GLN A 150 3.43 -8.50 17.83
CA GLN A 150 3.95 -9.37 18.90
C GLN A 150 3.03 -9.34 20.13
N ARG A 151 2.55 -8.15 20.52
CA ARG A 151 1.58 -8.00 21.60
C ARG A 151 0.26 -8.72 21.29
N ALA A 152 -0.25 -8.61 20.07
CA ALA A 152 -1.47 -9.30 19.65
C ALA A 152 -1.31 -10.83 19.64
N ARG A 153 -0.12 -11.35 19.31
CA ARG A 153 0.18 -12.80 19.43
C ARG A 153 0.22 -13.26 20.89
N MET A 154 0.79 -12.44 21.78
CA MET A 154 0.86 -12.75 23.21
C MET A 154 -0.51 -12.66 23.88
N PHE A 155 -1.26 -11.60 23.56
CA PHE A 155 -2.56 -11.25 24.12
C PHE A 155 -3.58 -11.06 22.99
N PRO A 156 -4.08 -12.19 22.43
CA PRO A 156 -5.02 -12.16 21.32
C PRO A 156 -6.33 -11.49 21.72
N ASP A 157 -7.06 -10.99 20.72
CA ASP A 157 -8.38 -10.40 20.94
C ASP A 157 -9.36 -11.45 21.47
N CYS A 158 -10.29 -10.97 22.29
CA CYS A 158 -11.43 -11.78 22.72
C CYS A 158 -12.43 -11.98 21.57
N ASP A 159 -13.20 -13.05 21.64
CA ASP A 159 -14.48 -13.10 20.91
C ASP A 159 -15.48 -12.20 21.67
N SER A 160 -16.17 -11.31 20.95
CA SER A 160 -17.03 -10.31 21.57
C SER A 160 -18.33 -10.10 20.80
N THR A 161 -19.45 -10.06 21.52
CA THR A 161 -20.77 -9.70 21.00
C THR A 161 -21.37 -8.58 21.83
N SER A 162 -22.15 -7.70 21.21
CA SER A 162 -22.78 -6.54 21.86
C SER A 162 -24.26 -6.47 21.49
N ASP A 163 -25.08 -6.05 22.46
CA ASP A 163 -26.51 -5.74 22.26
C ASP A 163 -26.83 -4.24 22.39
N GLY A 164 -25.81 -3.39 22.50
CA GLY A 164 -25.94 -1.94 22.65
C GLY A 164 -25.81 -1.44 24.08
N ASP A 165 -26.18 -2.25 25.07
CA ASP A 165 -26.07 -1.93 26.50
C ASP A 165 -24.96 -2.73 27.19
N PHE A 166 -24.75 -3.97 26.74
CA PHE A 166 -23.74 -4.88 27.28
C PHE A 166 -22.82 -5.40 26.19
N VAL A 167 -21.59 -5.71 26.61
CA VAL A 167 -20.63 -6.50 25.84
C VAL A 167 -20.41 -7.83 26.53
N ASP A 168 -20.63 -8.91 25.80
CA ASP A 168 -20.23 -10.26 26.16
C ASP A 168 -18.86 -10.51 25.54
N VAL A 169 -17.85 -10.76 26.37
CA VAL A 169 -16.48 -11.07 25.95
C VAL A 169 -16.06 -12.44 26.45
N ARG A 170 -15.33 -13.18 25.63
CA ARG A 170 -14.81 -14.51 25.98
C ARG A 170 -13.44 -14.75 25.37
N CYS A 171 -12.59 -15.42 26.12
CA CYS A 171 -11.34 -15.93 25.59
C CYS A 171 -11.52 -17.34 25.06
N ARG A 172 -10.88 -17.62 23.93
CA ARG A 172 -10.81 -18.99 23.40
C ARG A 172 -9.85 -19.78 24.29
N GLU A 173 -10.30 -20.95 24.73
CA GLU A 173 -9.41 -21.93 25.33
C GLU A 173 -8.59 -22.59 24.23
N ASP A 174 -7.28 -22.70 24.47
CA ASP A 174 -6.33 -23.40 23.62
C ASP A 174 -5.41 -24.27 24.50
N ASP A 175 -4.45 -24.97 23.87
CA ASP A 175 -3.52 -25.86 24.58
C ASP A 175 -2.62 -25.14 25.61
N SER A 176 -2.62 -23.80 25.63
CA SER A 176 -1.87 -22.96 26.58
C SER A 176 -2.59 -22.80 27.93
N GLY A 177 -3.81 -23.33 28.09
CA GLY A 177 -4.60 -23.25 29.32
C GLY A 177 -5.62 -22.11 29.35
N PRO A 178 -6.23 -21.84 30.52
CA PRO A 178 -7.28 -20.84 30.65
C PRO A 178 -6.74 -19.42 30.40
N ARG A 179 -7.51 -18.61 29.68
CA ARG A 179 -7.24 -17.19 29.46
C ARG A 179 -8.39 -16.33 29.96
N TYR A 180 -8.06 -15.14 30.43
CA TYR A 180 -8.97 -14.24 31.11
C TYR A 180 -9.13 -12.94 30.33
N PRO A 181 -10.37 -12.55 29.96
CA PRO A 181 -10.64 -11.28 29.28
C PRO A 181 -10.22 -10.09 30.15
N ARG A 182 -9.54 -9.12 29.53
CA ARG A 182 -9.17 -7.86 30.15
C ARG A 182 -9.48 -6.71 29.20
N ASN A 183 -9.98 -5.61 29.77
CA ASN A 183 -10.08 -4.35 29.07
C ASN A 183 -8.69 -3.70 29.08
N GLU A 184 -7.98 -3.86 27.97
CA GLU A 184 -6.64 -3.34 27.78
C GLU A 184 -6.71 -1.95 27.17
N THR A 185 -6.08 -0.97 27.83
CA THR A 185 -5.92 0.38 27.30
C THR A 185 -4.50 0.55 26.79
N THR A 186 -4.39 1.01 25.54
CA THR A 186 -3.12 1.37 24.90
C THR A 186 -3.15 2.83 24.49
N THR A 187 -2.00 3.47 24.52
CA THR A 187 -1.83 4.86 24.09
C THR A 187 -0.96 4.88 22.85
N ASP A 188 -1.40 5.58 21.80
CA ASP A 188 -0.60 5.76 20.59
C ASP A 188 0.51 6.81 20.77
N ALA A 189 1.31 7.02 19.72
CA ALA A 189 2.40 7.99 19.73
C ALA A 189 1.91 9.44 19.91
N GLU A 190 0.65 9.71 19.57
CA GLU A 190 0.00 11.02 19.75
C GLU A 190 -0.66 11.19 21.12
N GLY A 191 -0.55 10.20 22.01
CA GLY A 191 -1.13 10.27 23.36
C GLY A 191 -2.61 9.91 23.42
N ARG A 192 -3.22 9.42 22.33
CA ARG A 192 -4.63 9.03 22.31
C ARG A 192 -4.77 7.62 22.89
N ALA A 193 -5.60 7.51 23.92
CA ALA A 193 -5.92 6.23 24.53
C ALA A 193 -6.99 5.50 23.70
N SER A 194 -6.81 4.19 23.55
CA SER A 194 -7.80 3.28 22.97
C SER A 194 -7.89 2.02 23.82
N SER A 195 -9.09 1.46 23.92
CA SER A 195 -9.36 0.27 24.72
C SER A 195 -9.79 -0.90 23.84
N ARG A 196 -9.32 -2.11 24.16
CA ARG A 196 -9.70 -3.36 23.49
C ARG A 196 -9.88 -4.50 24.48
N CYS A 197 -10.59 -5.54 24.08
CA CYS A 197 -10.58 -6.80 24.84
C CYS A 197 -9.37 -7.64 24.45
N ALA A 198 -8.56 -8.02 25.44
CA ALA A 198 -7.40 -8.88 25.24
C ALA A 198 -7.38 -10.07 26.22
N CYS A 199 -6.93 -11.22 25.73
CA CYS A 199 -6.91 -12.48 26.48
C CYS A 199 -5.56 -12.78 27.11
N TYR A 200 -5.52 -12.73 28.44
CA TYR A 200 -4.30 -12.94 29.23
C TYR A 200 -4.26 -14.31 29.90
N GLY A 201 -3.08 -14.92 29.97
CA GLY A 201 -2.87 -16.21 30.65
C GLY A 201 -2.67 -16.11 32.17
N ASP A 202 -2.64 -14.89 32.72
CA ASP A 202 -2.45 -14.64 34.15
C ASP A 202 -3.61 -13.79 34.71
N LEU A 203 -3.69 -13.67 36.04
CA LEU A 203 -4.77 -12.95 36.73
C LEU A 203 -4.49 -11.46 36.97
N GLY A 204 -3.31 -10.95 36.58
CA GLY A 204 -2.84 -9.60 36.83
C GLY A 204 -3.79 -8.49 36.33
N VAL A 205 -3.71 -7.35 37.01
CA VAL A 205 -4.45 -6.12 36.69
C VAL A 205 -3.56 -4.90 36.87
N SER A 206 -3.84 -3.85 36.10
CA SER A 206 -3.19 -2.54 36.16
C SER A 206 -4.11 -1.48 35.55
N ASP A 207 -3.70 -0.21 35.55
CA ASP A 207 -4.43 0.85 34.85
C ASP A 207 -4.59 0.57 33.35
N ALA A 208 -3.59 -0.03 32.72
CA ALA A 208 -3.62 -0.41 31.31
C ALA A 208 -4.30 -1.76 31.05
N ARG A 209 -4.69 -2.51 32.09
CA ARG A 209 -5.24 -3.88 31.99
C ARG A 209 -6.23 -4.11 33.12
N ARG A 210 -7.48 -3.74 32.91
CA ARG A 210 -8.53 -3.82 33.93
C ARG A 210 -9.40 -5.05 33.72
N ALA A 211 -9.93 -5.59 34.81
CA ALA A 211 -11.05 -6.52 34.72
C ALA A 211 -12.30 -5.77 34.26
N TYR A 212 -13.20 -6.48 33.57
CA TYR A 212 -14.47 -5.90 33.19
C TYR A 212 -15.36 -5.68 34.43
N PRO A 213 -16.13 -4.58 34.50
CA PRO A 213 -16.99 -4.30 35.65
C PRO A 213 -17.96 -5.45 35.95
N GLY A 214 -18.00 -5.89 37.22
CA GLY A 214 -18.86 -6.98 37.67
C GLY A 214 -18.33 -8.39 37.40
N CYS A 215 -17.13 -8.55 36.84
CA CYS A 215 -16.56 -9.85 36.51
C CYS A 215 -15.37 -10.24 37.40
N ASP A 216 -15.38 -11.49 37.88
CA ASP A 216 -14.28 -12.06 38.66
C ASP A 216 -13.00 -12.17 37.82
N LEU A 217 -11.84 -12.02 38.46
CA LEU A 217 -10.54 -12.08 37.78
C LEU A 217 -10.28 -13.39 37.06
N THR A 218 -10.86 -14.50 37.54
CA THR A 218 -10.75 -15.86 37.01
C THR A 218 -11.79 -16.20 35.95
N SER A 219 -12.71 -15.28 35.64
CA SER A 219 -13.73 -15.48 34.61
C SER A 219 -13.09 -15.61 33.22
N THR A 220 -13.38 -16.71 32.50
CA THR A 220 -12.98 -16.90 31.09
C THR A 220 -13.97 -16.30 30.09
N ARG A 221 -15.16 -15.93 30.59
CA ARG A 221 -16.25 -15.22 29.89
C ARG A 221 -16.86 -14.17 30.81
N CYS A 222 -17.25 -13.02 30.27
CA CYS A 222 -17.78 -11.92 31.05
C CYS A 222 -18.82 -11.13 30.24
N ARG A 223 -19.91 -10.74 30.91
CA ARG A 223 -20.89 -9.79 30.38
C ARG A 223 -20.78 -8.50 31.18
N ALA A 224 -20.46 -7.39 30.53
CA ALA A 224 -20.21 -6.13 31.19
C ALA A 224 -20.95 -4.98 30.50
N PRO A 225 -21.35 -3.92 31.23
CA PRO A 225 -21.97 -2.75 30.61
C PRO A 225 -21.01 -2.07 29.64
N LEU A 226 -21.52 -1.65 28.48
CA LEU A 226 -20.79 -0.82 27.53
C LEU A 226 -20.56 0.58 28.14
N GLY A 227 -19.36 1.13 27.96
CA GLY A 227 -19.01 2.47 28.45
C GLY A 227 -18.63 2.57 29.93
N ALA A 228 -18.71 1.49 30.72
CA ALA A 228 -18.35 1.49 32.15
C ALA A 228 -16.82 1.52 32.43
N GLY A 229 -16.00 1.97 31.48
CA GLY A 229 -14.55 1.94 31.51
C GLY A 229 -13.86 3.29 31.35
N VAL A 230 -14.56 4.41 31.57
CA VAL A 230 -13.96 5.76 31.60
C VAL A 230 -14.22 6.37 32.98
N GLY A 231 -13.33 6.02 33.90
CA GLY A 231 -13.24 6.55 35.26
C GLY A 231 -11.79 6.47 35.72
#